data_AF-A0A2V9NA66-F1
#
_entry.id   AF-A0A2V9NA66-F1
#
_cell.length_a   1.000
_cell.length_b   1.000
_cell.length_c   1.000
_cell.angle_alpha   90.00
_cell.angle_beta   90.00
_cell.angle_gamma   90.00
#
_symmetry.space_group_name_H-M   'P 1'
#
loop_
_entity.id
_entity.type
_entity.pdbx_description
1 polymer ?
#
loop_
_entity_poly.entity_id
_entity_poly.type
_entity_poly.pdbx_seq_one_letter_code
_entity_poly.pdbx_strand_id
1 'polypeptide(L)' 'MYATGWHTSGVQIDNPSGARFVITGINWYGFETTSSVAHGLYHEDYTFVLNEVKQYGFN' A
#
# COMPACT_ATOMS: atom_id res chain seq x y z
N MET A 1 -0.17 27.30 6.23
CA MET A 1 0.89 26.56 5.52
C MET A 1 0.41 25.13 5.44
N TYR A 2 0.15 24.61 4.24
CA TYR A 2 -0.37 23.24 4.07
C TYR A 2 0.68 22.22 4.49
N ALA A 3 0.26 21.14 5.15
CA ALA A 3 1.12 20.06 5.61
C ALA A 3 1.91 19.48 4.42
N THR A 4 3.22 19.39 4.54
CA THR A 4 4.13 18.92 3.46
C THR A 4 4.20 17.39 3.36
N GLY A 5 3.23 16.67 3.93
CA GLY A 5 3.19 15.21 3.96
C GLY A 5 1.89 14.66 4.54
N TRP A 6 1.84 13.33 4.65
CA TRP A 6 0.76 12.62 5.34
C TRP A 6 0.65 13.07 6.79
N HIS A 7 -0.57 13.29 7.25
CA HIS A 7 -0.82 13.64 8.64
C HIS A 7 -2.18 13.11 9.10
N THR A 8 -2.38 13.05 10.42
CA THR A 8 -3.67 12.72 11.03
C THR A 8 -4.46 13.99 11.31
N SER A 9 -5.77 13.91 11.14
CA SER A 9 -6.74 14.96 11.50
C SER A 9 -7.87 14.32 12.32
N GLY A 10 -7.73 14.36 13.64
CA GLY A 10 -8.60 13.62 14.55
C GLY A 10 -8.58 12.11 14.24
N VAL A 11 -9.71 11.58 13.75
CA VAL A 11 -9.89 10.17 13.39
C VAL A 11 -9.61 9.88 11.90
N GLN A 12 -9.12 10.85 11.16
CA GLN A 12 -8.86 10.75 9.72
C GLN A 12 -7.37 10.82 9.42
N ILE A 13 -6.99 10.29 8.25
CA ILE A 13 -5.69 10.51 7.64
C ILE A 13 -5.93 11.44 6.46
N ASP A 14 -5.14 12.50 6.36
CA ASP A 14 -5.15 13.42 5.24
C ASP A 14 -3.90 13.17 4.39
N ASN A 15 -4.12 13.06 3.08
CA ASN A 15 -3.04 12.91 2.11
C ASN A 15 -2.28 14.24 1.94
N PRO A 16 -1.15 14.25 1.21
CA PRO A 16 -0.37 15.47 0.99
C PRO A 16 -1.10 16.60 0.25
N SER A 17 -2.22 16.33 -0.43
CA SER A 17 -3.07 17.37 -1.03
C SER A 17 -4.10 17.95 -0.04
N GLY A 18 -4.12 17.48 1.21
CA GLY A 18 -5.09 17.88 2.23
C GLY A 18 -6.46 17.22 2.08
N ALA A 19 -6.59 16.17 1.27
CA ALA A 19 -7.83 15.42 1.13
C ALA A 19 -7.82 14.20 2.06
N ARG A 20 -9.00 13.87 2.62
CA ARG A 20 -9.18 12.65 3.40
C ARG A 20 -8.78 11.43 2.59
N PHE A 21 -7.98 10.57 3.19
CA PHE A 21 -7.56 9.28 2.65
C PHE A 21 -8.04 8.14 3.53
N VAL A 22 -8.46 7.06 2.90
CA VAL A 22 -8.88 5.82 3.57
C VAL A 22 -8.01 4.70 3.02
N ILE A 23 -7.23 4.07 3.91
CA ILE A 23 -6.40 2.92 3.57
C ILE A 23 -7.32 1.72 3.36
N THR A 24 -7.39 1.24 2.12
CA THR A 24 -8.03 -0.03 1.77
C THR A 24 -6.95 -0.95 1.21
N GLY A 25 -6.06 -1.39 2.10
CA GLY A 25 -4.86 -2.15 1.73
C GLY A 25 -4.98 -3.66 1.92
N ILE A 26 -3.93 -4.36 1.48
CA ILE A 26 -3.70 -5.78 1.74
C ILE A 26 -2.33 -6.00 2.40
N ASN A 27 -2.11 -7.19 2.98
CA ASN A 27 -0.77 -7.62 3.39
C ASN A 27 -0.17 -8.55 2.34
N TRP A 28 0.93 -8.15 1.70
CA TRP A 28 1.75 -9.04 0.88
C TRP A 28 3.00 -9.45 1.68
N TYR A 29 2.96 -10.65 2.25
CA TYR A 29 3.97 -11.16 3.19
C TYR A 29 5.14 -11.85 2.48
N GLY A 30 6.22 -12.09 3.21
CA GLY A 30 7.35 -12.91 2.77
C GLY A 30 8.72 -12.34 3.17
N PHE A 31 8.82 -11.01 3.30
CA PHE A 31 10.07 -10.35 3.70
C PHE A 31 10.54 -10.73 5.11
N GLU A 32 9.60 -11.04 6.00
CA GLU A 32 9.86 -11.49 7.37
C GLU A 32 10.34 -12.96 7.46
N THR A 33 10.25 -13.70 6.36
CA THR A 33 10.65 -15.12 6.30
C THR A 33 12.12 -15.28 5.90
N THR A 34 12.63 -16.52 5.95
CA THR A 34 13.98 -16.84 5.46
C THR A 34 14.16 -16.64 3.95
N SER A 35 13.07 -16.45 3.19
CA SER A 35 13.14 -16.09 1.77
C SER A 35 13.57 -14.63 1.57
N SER A 36 13.42 -13.76 2.58
CA SER A 36 13.81 -12.33 2.54
C SER A 36 13.23 -11.56 1.35
N VAL A 37 12.08 -12.00 0.83
CA VAL A 37 11.41 -11.43 -0.34
C VAL A 37 9.91 -11.71 -0.26
N ALA A 38 9.07 -10.84 -0.82
CA ALA A 38 7.64 -11.09 -0.94
C ALA A 38 7.37 -12.44 -1.66
N HIS A 39 6.47 -13.23 -1.11
CA HIS A 39 6.19 -14.58 -1.63
C HIS A 39 5.41 -14.52 -2.95
N GLY A 40 5.57 -15.56 -3.78
CA GLY A 40 4.89 -15.68 -5.08
C GLY A 40 5.75 -15.28 -6.29
N LEU A 41 6.90 -14.63 -6.09
CA LEU A 41 7.79 -14.21 -7.18
C LEU A 41 8.47 -15.37 -7.95
N TYR A 42 8.34 -16.59 -7.45
CA TYR A 42 8.72 -17.80 -8.19
C TYR A 42 7.66 -18.22 -9.23
N HIS A 43 6.48 -17.62 -9.19
CA HIS A 43 5.34 -17.94 -10.06
C HIS A 43 4.96 -16.77 -10.96
N GLU A 44 4.88 -15.55 -10.43
CA GLU A 44 4.44 -14.35 -11.15
C GLU A 44 5.42 -13.18 -10.99
N ASP A 45 5.47 -12.30 -12.00
CA ASP A 45 6.24 -11.05 -11.92
C ASP A 45 5.59 -10.08 -10.91
N TYR A 46 6.41 -9.34 -10.17
CA TYR A 46 5.91 -8.43 -9.14
C TYR A 46 4.99 -7.34 -9.71
N THR A 47 5.19 -6.90 -10.96
CA THR A 47 4.32 -5.91 -11.60
C THR A 47 2.94 -6.48 -11.91
N PHE A 48 2.84 -7.78 -12.23
CA PHE A 48 1.55 -8.45 -12.41
C PHE A 48 0.75 -8.45 -11.10
N VAL A 49 1.39 -8.86 -9.99
CA VAL A 49 0.78 -8.87 -8.66
C VAL A 49 0.29 -7.47 -8.26
N LEU A 50 1.13 -6.44 -8.43
CA LEU A 50 0.75 -5.06 -8.12
C LEU A 50 -0.39 -4.54 -8.99
N ASN A 51 -0.45 -4.95 -10.26
CA ASN A 51 -1.53 -4.59 -11.16
C ASN A 51 -2.86 -5.25 -10.75
N GLU A 52 -2.85 -6.51 -10.31
CA GLU A 52 -4.04 -7.16 -9.77
C GLU A 52 -4.54 -6.48 -8.49
N VAL A 53 -3.65 -6.17 -7.55
CA VAL A 53 -3.99 -5.45 -6.32
C VAL A 53 -4.72 -4.13 -6.63
N LYS A 54 -4.20 -3.38 -7.60
CA LYS A 54 -4.85 -2.15 -8.09
C LYS A 54 -6.16 -2.43 -8.82
N GLN A 55 -6.21 -3.45 -9.67
CA GLN A 55 -7.41 -3.83 -10.43
C GLN A 55 -8.58 -4.19 -9.52
N TYR A 56 -8.31 -4.85 -8.38
CA TYR A 56 -9.31 -5.18 -7.37
C TYR A 56 -9.66 -4.04 -6.41
N GLY A 57 -9.04 -2.86 -6.58
CA GLY A 57 -9.43 -1.62 -5.89
C GLY A 57 -8.71 -1.36 -4.57
N PHE A 58 -7.63 -2.07 -4.27
CA PHE A 58 -6.81 -1.77 -3.10
C PHE A 58 -5.88 -0.57 -3.35
N ASN A 59 -5.52 0.16 -2.28
CA ASN A 59 -4.68 1.37 -2.33
C ASN A 59 -3.59 1.41 -1.25
#